data_AF-A0A839N033-F1
#
_entry.id   AF-A0A839N033-F1
#
_cell.length_a   1.000
_cell.length_b   1.000
_cell.length_c   1.000
_cell.angle_alpha   90.00
_cell.angle_beta   90.00
_cell.angle_gamma   90.00
#
_symmetry.space_group_name_H-M   'P 1'
#
loop_
_entity.id
_entity.type
_entity.pdbx_description
1 polymer ?
#
loop_
_entity_poly.entity_id
_entity_poly.type
_entity_poly.pdbx_seq_one_letter_code
_entity_poly.pdbx_strand_id
1 'polypeptide(L)'
;MSAGPAQGKWTLPGGGIEFGEAPADAAVRECVEETGLTPVIGQILGIHSNTYDSDDGIERHGIRILYAGSFAEGAPAAVSPEDGEIDEVGWFPCDALPRPLTDWAVMGVRLAGEAQLSDG
;
A
#
# COMPACT_ATOMS: atom_id res chain seq x y z
N MET A 1 4.28 17.14 -0.12
CA MET A 1 5.15 16.59 0.93
C MET A 1 4.26 15.84 1.90
N SER A 2 4.18 14.51 1.80
CA SER A 2 3.43 13.73 2.80
C SER A 2 4.14 13.87 4.16
N ALA A 3 3.47 14.55 5.10
CA ALA A 3 3.84 14.54 6.49
C ALA A 3 3.31 13.22 7.07
N GLY A 4 4.22 12.32 7.45
CA GLY A 4 3.83 11.01 7.93
C GLY A 4 4.99 10.02 8.08
N PRO A 5 4.75 8.87 8.73
CA PRO A 5 5.76 7.86 9.06
C PRO A 5 6.46 7.21 7.84
N ALA A 6 5.98 7.48 6.63
CA ALA A 6 6.53 6.99 5.36
C ALA A 6 7.51 7.96 4.68
N GLN A 7 7.72 9.18 5.19
CA GLN A 7 8.57 10.16 4.52
C GLN A 7 9.99 9.62 4.24
N GLY A 8 10.40 9.63 2.97
CA GLY A 8 11.69 9.10 2.51
C GLY A 8 11.81 7.57 2.52
N LYS A 9 10.70 6.83 2.63
CA LYS A 9 10.65 5.36 2.57
C LYS A 9 9.70 4.90 1.48
N TRP A 10 10.02 3.76 0.88
CA TRP A 10 9.12 3.04 -0.01
C TRP A 10 8.02 2.32 0.78
N THR A 11 6.79 2.38 0.27
CA THR A 11 5.61 1.77 0.89
C THR A 11 4.74 1.06 -0.16
N LEU A 12 3.81 0.22 0.30
CA LEU A 12 2.68 -0.22 -0.50
C LEU A 12 1.67 0.92 -0.64
N PRO A 13 0.89 0.98 -1.73
CA PRO A 13 -0.18 1.94 -1.86
C PRO A 13 -1.28 1.70 -0.82
N GLY A 14 -1.94 2.77 -0.38
CA GLY A 14 -3.07 2.70 0.54
C GLY A 14 -3.16 3.85 1.53
N GLY A 15 -4.38 4.13 1.98
CA GLY A 15 -4.69 5.22 2.89
C GLY A 15 -5.87 4.92 3.80
N GLY A 16 -6.67 5.95 4.07
CA GLY A 16 -7.80 5.88 4.98
C GLY A 16 -9.03 5.25 4.32
N ILE A 17 -9.90 4.65 5.13
CA ILE A 17 -11.24 4.25 4.69
C ILE A 17 -12.19 5.42 4.94
N GLU A 18 -12.92 5.84 3.92
CA GLU A 18 -13.92 6.89 4.05
C GLU A 18 -15.19 6.40 4.77
N PHE A 19 -15.99 7.33 5.29
CA PHE A 19 -17.22 6.97 5.99
C PHE A 19 -18.20 6.25 5.05
N GLY A 20 -18.52 5.00 5.36
CA GLY A 20 -19.42 4.16 4.57
C GLY A 20 -18.75 3.42 3.42
N GLU A 21 -17.45 3.61 3.21
CA GLU A 21 -16.67 2.92 2.18
C GLU A 21 -16.31 1.50 2.64
N ALA A 22 -16.38 0.53 1.71
CA ALA A 22 -15.90 -0.81 2.00
C ALA A 22 -14.36 -0.83 1.99
N PRO A 23 -13.68 -1.56 2.89
CA PRO A 23 -12.22 -1.54 2.95
C PRO A 23 -11.52 -1.97 1.64
N ALA A 24 -12.13 -2.87 0.87
CA ALA A 24 -11.60 -3.28 -0.43
C ALA A 24 -11.73 -2.17 -1.48
N ASP A 25 -12.82 -1.39 -1.44
CA ASP A 25 -13.02 -0.25 -2.34
C ASP A 25 -12.02 0.88 -2.01
N ALA A 26 -11.74 1.12 -0.72
CA ALA A 26 -10.69 2.04 -0.29
C ALA A 26 -9.32 1.62 -0.86
N ALA A 27 -8.98 0.33 -0.80
CA ALA A 27 -7.71 -0.16 -1.37
C ALA A 27 -7.62 0.05 -2.90
N VAL A 28 -8.74 -0.08 -3.63
CA VAL A 28 -8.79 0.23 -5.07
C VAL A 28 -8.62 1.74 -5.30
N ARG A 29 -9.39 2.58 -4.59
CA ARG A 29 -9.36 4.04 -4.74
C ARG A 29 -7.97 4.58 -4.49
N GLU A 30 -7.37 4.25 -3.34
CA GLU A 30 -6.04 4.70 -2.96
C GLU A 30 -4.99 4.25 -3.97
N CYS A 31 -5.03 2.99 -4.42
CA CYS A 31 -4.12 2.53 -5.46
C CYS A 31 -4.26 3.32 -6.77
N VAL A 32 -5.48 3.68 -7.16
CA VAL A 32 -5.72 4.50 -8.35
C VAL A 32 -5.23 5.94 -8.15
N GLU A 33 -5.51 6.53 -7.00
CA GLU A 33 -5.08 7.90 -6.65
C GLU A 33 -3.55 8.00 -6.65
N GLU A 34 -2.88 7.03 -6.04
CA GLU A 34 -1.44 7.05 -5.81
C GLU A 34 -0.59 6.57 -6.99
N THR A 35 -1.14 5.75 -7.90
CA THR A 35 -0.36 5.12 -8.98
C THR A 35 -0.96 5.27 -10.37
N GLY A 36 -2.22 5.72 -10.46
CA GLY A 36 -3.00 5.73 -11.69
C GLY A 36 -3.43 4.34 -12.19
N LEU A 37 -3.13 3.26 -11.46
CA LEU A 37 -3.42 1.89 -11.86
C LEU A 37 -4.64 1.34 -11.11
N THR A 38 -5.53 0.66 -11.84
CA THR A 38 -6.69 -0.02 -11.26
C THR A 38 -6.35 -1.48 -10.94
N PRO A 39 -6.27 -1.87 -9.65
CA PRO A 39 -6.00 -3.25 -9.27
C PRO A 39 -7.25 -4.12 -9.34
N VAL A 40 -7.04 -5.43 -9.47
CA VAL A 40 -8.00 -6.47 -9.09
C VAL A 40 -7.66 -6.90 -7.66
N ILE A 41 -8.57 -6.62 -6.72
CA ILE A 41 -8.40 -6.98 -5.31
C ILE A 41 -8.81 -8.44 -5.07
N GLY A 42 -7.92 -9.19 -4.44
CA GLY A 42 -8.10 -10.58 -4.04
C GLY A 42 -8.33 -10.73 -2.53
N GLN A 43 -7.78 -11.81 -1.96
CA GLN A 43 -7.93 -12.15 -0.55
C GLN A 43 -7.19 -11.20 0.40
N ILE A 44 -7.63 -11.15 1.65
CA ILE A 44 -6.89 -10.50 2.73
C ILE A 44 -5.67 -11.36 3.06
N LEU A 45 -4.48 -10.74 2.98
CA LEU A 45 -3.20 -11.34 3.37
C LEU A 45 -2.95 -11.22 4.87
N GLY A 46 -3.45 -10.16 5.50
CA GLY A 46 -3.30 -9.95 6.93
C GLY A 46 -3.94 -8.67 7.44
N ILE A 47 -4.07 -8.59 8.76
CA ILE A 47 -4.53 -7.39 9.46
C ILE A 47 -3.45 -6.99 10.45
N HIS A 48 -3.05 -5.72 10.41
CA HIS A 48 -2.04 -5.17 11.28
C HIS A 48 -2.56 -3.97 12.05
N SER A 49 -2.06 -3.80 13.26
CA SER A 49 -2.44 -2.72 14.17
C SER A 49 -1.19 -1.91 14.50
N ASN A 50 -1.24 -0.59 14.36
CA ASN A 50 -0.15 0.29 14.77
C ASN A 50 -0.66 1.58 15.39
N THR A 51 0.11 2.15 16.31
CA THR A 51 -0.07 3.55 16.74
C THR A 51 0.88 4.46 15.97
N TYR A 52 0.49 5.71 15.77
CA TYR A 52 1.29 6.74 15.10
C TYR A 52 0.80 8.13 15.52
N ASP A 53 1.71 9.10 15.54
CA ASP A 53 1.35 10.51 15.68
C ASP A 53 0.86 11.04 14.33
N SER A 54 -0.35 11.61 14.27
CA SER A 54 -0.80 12.34 13.09
C SER A 54 -0.28 13.78 13.07
N ASP A 55 -0.41 14.42 11.91
CA ASP A 55 0.07 15.79 11.68
C ASP A 55 -0.56 16.84 12.60
N ASP A 56 -1.73 16.55 13.16
CA ASP A 56 -2.42 17.37 14.16
C ASP A 56 -1.90 17.16 15.59
N GLY A 57 -0.87 16.32 15.77
CA GLY A 57 -0.25 16.00 17.07
C GLY A 57 -1.08 15.05 17.94
N ILE A 58 -2.10 14.40 17.37
CA ILE A 58 -2.92 13.41 18.08
C ILE A 58 -2.33 12.02 17.83
N GLU A 59 -2.12 11.25 18.90
CA GLU A 59 -1.79 9.84 18.76
C GLU A 59 -3.02 9.07 18.24
N ARG A 60 -2.83 8.36 17.13
CA ARG A 60 -3.86 7.56 16.48
C ARG A 60 -3.50 6.10 16.50
N HIS A 61 -4.53 5.26 16.50
CA HIS A 61 -4.41 3.81 16.35
C HIS A 61 -5.05 3.41 15.02
N GLY A 62 -4.22 2.97 14.07
CA GLY A 62 -4.65 2.46 12.77
C GLY A 62 -4.79 0.94 12.75
N ILE A 63 -5.83 0.45 12.09
CA ILE A 63 -5.96 -0.94 11.66
C ILE A 63 -5.77 -0.97 10.15
N ARG A 64 -4.74 -1.67 9.69
CA ARG A 64 -4.44 -1.86 8.27
C ARG A 64 -4.89 -3.24 7.83
N ILE A 65 -5.63 -3.30 6.73
CA ILE A 65 -6.04 -4.54 6.09
C ILE A 65 -5.24 -4.66 4.80
N LEU A 66 -4.37 -5.66 4.72
CA LEU A 66 -3.54 -5.89 3.55
C LEU A 66 -4.25 -6.87 2.63
N TYR A 67 -4.44 -6.47 1.38
CA TYR A 67 -5.03 -7.31 0.33
C TYR A 67 -3.96 -7.78 -0.66
N ALA A 68 -4.16 -8.99 -1.19
CA ALA A 68 -3.51 -9.40 -2.42
C ALA A 68 -4.12 -8.57 -3.57
N GLY A 69 -3.28 -8.00 -4.42
CA GLY A 69 -3.70 -7.26 -5.60
C GLY A 69 -2.95 -7.74 -6.83
N SER A 70 -3.61 -7.71 -7.98
CA SER A 70 -2.98 -7.94 -9.27
C SER A 70 -3.42 -6.88 -10.27
N PHE A 71 -2.65 -6.72 -11.34
CA PHE A 71 -2.98 -5.83 -12.44
C PHE A 71 -3.12 -6.66 -13.71
N ALA A 72 -3.87 -6.13 -14.68
CA ALA A 72 -3.97 -6.74 -15.99
C ALA A 72 -2.59 -6.90 -16.63
N GLU A 73 -2.41 -7.96 -17.40
CA GLU A 73 -1.19 -8.15 -18.17
C GLU A 73 -0.97 -6.96 -19.11
N GLY A 74 0.25 -6.41 -19.13
CA GLY A 74 0.57 -5.22 -19.91
C GLY A 74 0.04 -3.91 -19.34
N ALA A 75 -0.35 -3.87 -18.06
CA ALA A 75 -0.65 -2.62 -17.37
C ALA A 75 0.47 -1.58 -17.59
N PRO A 76 0.12 -0.31 -17.82
CA PRO A 76 1.12 0.73 -18.04
C PRO A 76 2.05 0.87 -16.82
N ALA A 77 3.20 1.50 -17.03
CA ALA A 77 4.03 1.91 -15.91
C ALA A 77 3.20 2.80 -14.97
N ALA A 78 3.35 2.60 -13.66
CA ALA A 78 2.70 3.44 -12.68
C ALA A 78 3.19 4.89 -12.82
N VAL A 79 2.28 5.84 -12.59
CA VAL A 79 2.58 7.27 -12.67
C VAL A 79 2.24 7.87 -11.33
N SER A 80 3.20 8.56 -10.71
CA SER A 80 2.94 9.32 -9.50
C SER A 80 1.98 10.48 -9.79
N PRO A 81 0.96 10.72 -8.95
CA PRO A 81 0.12 11.92 -9.07
C PRO A 81 0.94 13.21 -8.90
N GLU A 82 0.49 14.30 -9.52
CA GLU A 82 1.14 15.61 -9.48
C GLU A 82 0.92 16.38 -8.16
N ASP A 83 0.23 15.79 -7.18
CA ASP A 83 -0.09 16.42 -5.88
C ASP A 83 1.10 16.51 -4.91
N GLY A 84 2.19 15.80 -5.20
CA GLY A 84 3.44 15.85 -4.45
C GLY A 84 3.40 15.12 -3.10
N GLU A 85 2.44 14.22 -2.88
CA GLU A 85 2.47 13.28 -1.74
C GLU A 85 3.38 12.08 -2.00
N ILE A 86 3.54 11.70 -3.27
CA ILE A 86 4.37 10.60 -3.73
C ILE A 86 5.50 11.15 -4.59
N ASP A 87 6.73 10.72 -4.27
CA ASP A 87 7.92 11.14 -5.01
C ASP A 87 8.18 10.24 -6.23
N GLU A 88 7.95 8.92 -6.09
CA GLU A 88 8.24 7.92 -7.12
C GLU A 88 7.33 6.70 -6.95
N VAL A 89 6.95 6.08 -8.08
CA VAL A 89 6.27 4.77 -8.11
C VAL A 89 7.05 3.82 -9.02
N GLY A 90 7.18 2.55 -8.62
CA GLY A 90 7.95 1.58 -9.38
C GLY A 90 7.57 0.13 -9.12
N TRP A 91 7.87 -0.70 -10.12
CA TRP A 91 7.77 -2.16 -10.04
C TRP A 91 9.12 -2.73 -9.62
N PHE A 92 9.12 -3.56 -8.58
CA PHE A 92 10.34 -4.16 -8.05
C PHE A 92 10.17 -5.66 -7.84
N PRO A 93 11.15 -6.48 -8.26
CA PRO A 93 11.19 -7.89 -7.87
C PRO A 93 11.25 -8.03 -6.34
N CYS A 94 10.59 -9.05 -5.79
CA CYS A 94 10.53 -9.30 -4.34
C CYS A 94 11.93 -9.50 -3.71
N ASP A 95 12.91 -9.96 -4.48
CA ASP A 95 14.31 -10.15 -4.07
C ASP A 95 15.21 -8.93 -4.34
N ALA A 96 14.68 -7.87 -4.96
CA ALA A 96 15.39 -6.65 -5.33
C ALA A 96 14.59 -5.38 -4.98
N LEU A 97 13.94 -5.38 -3.81
CA LEU A 97 13.16 -4.24 -3.33
C LEU A 97 14.02 -3.02 -3.01
N PRO A 98 13.48 -1.81 -3.24
CA PRO A 98 14.17 -0.57 -2.92
C PRO A 98 14.24 -0.37 -1.41
N ARG A 99 15.10 0.54 -0.95
CA ARG A 99 15.31 0.80 0.48
C ARG A 99 15.45 2.31 0.73
N PRO A 100 15.05 2.81 1.91
CA PRO A 100 14.39 2.08 3.00
C PRO A 100 12.91 1.74 2.70
N LEU A 101 12.37 0.70 3.35
CA LEU A 101 10.95 0.33 3.29
C LEU A 101 10.26 0.69 4.60
N THR A 102 8.95 0.92 4.57
CA THR A 102 8.11 0.91 5.77
C THR A 102 7.94 -0.50 6.33
N ASP A 103 7.65 -0.62 7.62
CA ASP A 103 7.50 -1.93 8.28
C ASP A 103 6.34 -2.75 7.69
N TRP A 104 5.27 -2.09 7.27
CA TRP A 104 4.14 -2.76 6.62
C TRP A 104 4.43 -3.18 5.18
N ALA A 105 5.28 -2.47 4.44
CA ALA A 105 5.72 -2.95 3.14
C ALA A 105 6.55 -4.24 3.26
N VAL A 106 7.44 -4.30 4.26
CA VAL A 106 8.18 -5.53 4.58
C VAL A 106 7.23 -6.68 4.92
N MET A 107 6.22 -6.42 5.76
CA MET A 107 5.23 -7.42 6.14
C MET A 107 4.36 -7.88 4.97
N GLY A 108 3.91 -6.96 4.11
CA GLY A 108 3.10 -7.30 2.94
C GLY A 108 3.84 -8.23 1.98
N VAL A 109 5.13 -7.97 1.71
CA VAL A 109 5.97 -8.84 0.87
C VAL A 109 6.09 -10.24 1.49
N ARG A 110 6.32 -10.32 2.80
CA ARG A 110 6.40 -11.61 3.51
C ARG A 110 5.09 -12.40 3.40
N LEU A 111 3.96 -11.76 3.66
CA LEU A 111 2.64 -12.41 3.61
C LEU A 111 2.26 -12.84 2.20
N ALA A 112 2.59 -12.03 1.18
CA ALA A 112 2.36 -12.38 -0.22
C ALA A 112 3.16 -13.62 -0.63
N GLY A 113 4.42 -13.73 -0.21
CA GLY A 113 5.24 -14.92 -0.45
C GLY A 113 4.69 -16.17 0.24
N GLU A 114 4.18 -16.04 1.47
CA GLU A 114 3.56 -17.15 2.20
C GLU A 114 2.27 -17.64 1.51
N ALA A 115 1.42 -16.72 1.05
CA ALA A 115 0.18 -17.06 0.33
C ALA A 115 0.44 -17.75 -1.02
N GLN A 116 1.47 -17.33 -1.75
CA GLN A 116 1.84 -17.97 -3.02
C GLN A 116 2.36 -19.41 -2.85
N LEU A 117 2.93 -19.74 -1.69
CA LEU A 117 3.39 -21.10 -1.38
C LEU A 117 2.25 -22.03 -0.95
N SER A 118 1.13 -21.49 -0.44
CA SER A 118 -0.03 -22.30 -0.01
C SER A 118 -0.97 -22.67 -1.16
N ASP A 119 -0.88 -22.00 -2.30
CA ASP A 119 -1.72 -22.24 -3.48
C ASP A 119 -1.09 -23.26 -4.47
N GLY A 120 0.03 -23.90 -4.10
CA GLY A 120 0.82 -24.84 -4.92
C GLY A 120 0.81 -26.30 -4.49
#